data_AF-A0A9P6RQR5-F1
#
_entry.id   AF-A0A9P6RQR5-F1
#
_cell.length_a   1.000
_cell.length_b   1.000
_cell.length_c   1.000
_cell.angle_alpha   90.00
_cell.angle_beta   90.00
_cell.angle_gamma   90.00
#
_symmetry.space_group_name_H-M   'P 1'
#
loop_
_entity.id
_entity.type
_entity.pdbx_description
1 polymer ?
#
loop_
_entity_poly.entity_id
_entity_poly.type
_entity_poly.pdbx_seq_one_letter_code
_entity_poly.pdbx_strand_id
1 'polypeptide(L)'
;MIHIPYVAGGSVLLGALYNQCAGALVYGPLFGNVWINAMNKDKGGAGWTGPDSPKDRMPVLLLKEFVMNLGKAWFTGLLLNLTQAHTVSQAAQLGFFLYLGILVPSIVSEAMWEKRPLDLQKFKLLSGFSSTVLLSCLMHWWGTA
;
A
#
# COMPACT_ATOMS: atom_id res chain seq x y z
N MET A 1 12.59 25.07 10.61
CA MET A 1 11.29 24.67 11.20
C MET A 1 10.57 23.77 10.20
N ILE A 2 10.05 22.61 10.61
CA ILE A 2 9.32 21.71 9.71
C ILE A 2 7.92 22.31 9.48
N HIS A 3 7.58 22.63 8.24
CA HIS A 3 6.23 23.06 7.89
C HIS A 3 5.35 21.83 7.67
N ILE A 4 4.26 21.72 8.44
CA ILE A 4 3.29 20.63 8.33
C ILE A 4 2.04 21.23 7.70
N PRO A 5 1.80 21.04 6.39
CA PRO A 5 0.60 21.58 5.76
C PRO A 5 -0.66 20.88 6.29
N TYR A 6 -1.76 21.60 6.26
CA TYR A 6 -3.06 21.05 6.64
C TYR A 6 -3.51 19.98 5.65
N VAL A 7 -3.88 18.80 6.13
CA VAL A 7 -4.45 17.72 5.31
C VAL A 7 -5.88 17.48 5.78
N ALA A 8 -6.82 17.47 4.83
CA ALA A 8 -8.22 17.22 5.15
C ALA A 8 -8.40 15.80 5.72
N GLY A 9 -8.91 15.67 6.95
CA GLY A 9 -9.11 14.35 7.58
C GLY A 9 -10.00 13.42 6.76
N GLY A 10 -10.95 13.96 6.00
CA GLY A 10 -11.80 13.19 5.08
C GLY A 10 -11.04 12.50 3.96
N SER A 11 -10.02 13.13 3.38
CA SER A 11 -9.20 12.49 2.32
C SER A 11 -8.30 11.40 2.89
N VAL A 12 -7.83 11.57 4.13
CA VAL A 12 -7.04 10.56 4.84
C VAL A 12 -7.88 9.32 5.13
N LEU A 13 -9.12 9.49 5.61
CA LEU A 13 -10.06 8.40 5.83
C LEU A 13 -10.40 7.68 4.52
N LEU A 14 -10.70 8.44 3.45
CA LEU A 14 -10.96 7.90 2.12
C LEU A 14 -9.77 7.09 1.60
N GLY A 15 -8.55 7.64 1.72
CA GLY A 15 -7.33 6.98 1.30
C GLY A 15 -7.03 5.69 2.08
N ALA A 16 -7.30 5.69 3.39
CA ALA A 16 -7.16 4.50 4.21
C ALA A 16 -8.17 3.41 3.83
N LEU A 17 -9.44 3.78 3.62
CA LEU A 17 -10.48 2.86 3.14
C LEU A 17 -10.15 2.32 1.76
N TYR A 18 -9.67 3.17 0.85
CA TYR A 18 -9.21 2.76 -0.47
C TYR A 18 -8.12 1.68 -0.37
N ASN A 19 -7.08 1.91 0.42
CA ASN A 19 -6.00 0.94 0.62
C ASN A 19 -6.51 -0.36 1.25
N GLN A 20 -7.43 -0.28 2.21
CA GLN A 20 -8.01 -1.46 2.84
C GLN A 20 -8.82 -2.30 1.83
N CYS A 21 -9.65 -1.65 1.02
CA CYS A 21 -10.45 -2.31 -0.01
C CYS A 21 -9.57 -2.86 -1.14
N ALA A 22 -8.60 -2.08 -1.62
CA ALA A 22 -7.67 -2.52 -2.65
C ALA A 22 -6.83 -3.72 -2.18
N GLY A 23 -6.33 -3.70 -0.95
CA GLY A 23 -5.65 -4.83 -0.33
C GLY A 23 -6.56 -6.05 -0.22
N ALA A 24 -7.77 -5.89 0.29
CA ALA A 24 -8.73 -6.98 0.42
C ALA A 24 -9.11 -7.59 -0.94
N LEU A 25 -9.24 -6.80 -2.00
CA LEU A 25 -9.53 -7.29 -3.35
C LEU A 25 -8.35 -8.06 -3.95
N VAL A 26 -7.14 -7.53 -3.82
CA VAL A 26 -5.92 -8.14 -4.35
C VAL A 26 -5.61 -9.45 -3.62
N TYR A 27 -5.58 -9.43 -2.29
CA TYR A 27 -5.23 -10.59 -1.48
C TYR A 27 -6.40 -11.55 -1.22
N GLY A 28 -7.63 -11.14 -1.53
CA GLY A 28 -8.84 -11.96 -1.41
C GLY A 28 -9.27 -12.55 -2.76
N PRO A 29 -10.38 -12.08 -3.37
CA PRO A 29 -11.03 -12.77 -4.48
C PRO A 29 -10.24 -12.77 -5.79
N LEU A 30 -9.44 -11.74 -6.08
CA LEU A 30 -8.75 -11.65 -7.37
C LEU A 30 -7.52 -12.55 -7.44
N PHE A 31 -6.67 -12.51 -6.41
CA PHE A 31 -5.39 -13.21 -6.44
C PHE A 31 -5.06 -13.99 -5.16
N GLY A 32 -6.02 -14.21 -4.27
CA GLY A 32 -5.77 -14.89 -2.98
C GLY A 32 -5.15 -16.27 -3.14
N ASN A 33 -5.63 -17.11 -4.06
CA ASN A 33 -5.06 -18.44 -4.31
C ASN A 33 -3.61 -18.36 -4.80
N VAL A 34 -3.29 -17.40 -5.66
CA VAL A 34 -1.93 -17.19 -6.20
C VAL A 34 -1.02 -16.68 -5.09
N TRP A 35 -1.50 -15.75 -4.25
CA TRP A 35 -0.79 -15.22 -3.11
C TRP A 35 -0.49 -16.30 -2.07
N ILE A 36 -1.47 -17.15 -1.71
CA ILE A 36 -1.28 -18.28 -0.78
C ILE A 36 -0.21 -19.23 -1.33
N ASN A 37 -0.28 -19.57 -2.62
CA ASN A 37 0.71 -20.43 -3.26
C ASN A 37 2.12 -19.82 -3.27
N ALA A 38 2.23 -18.51 -3.52
CA ALA A 38 3.51 -17.80 -3.46
C ALA A 38 4.05 -17.74 -2.03
N MET A 39 3.20 -17.52 -1.03
CA MET A 39 3.58 -17.45 0.38
C MET A 39 3.99 -18.82 0.93
N ASN A 40 3.32 -19.90 0.52
CA ASN A 40 3.72 -21.28 0.83
C ASN A 40 5.14 -21.58 0.32
N LYS A 41 5.51 -21.07 -0.87
CA LYS A 41 6.86 -21.19 -1.42
C LYS A 41 7.88 -20.34 -0.63
N ASP A 42 7.51 -19.11 -0.25
CA ASP A 42 8.37 -18.19 0.52
C ASP A 42 8.67 -18.71 1.94
N LYS A 43 7.66 -19.30 2.60
CA LYS A 43 7.75 -19.77 4.00
C LYS A 43 8.15 -21.24 4.16
N GLY A 44 8.44 -21.94 3.05
CA GLY A 44 8.93 -23.33 3.08
C GLY A 44 7.89 -24.37 3.53
N GLY A 45 6.58 -24.09 3.38
CA GLY A 45 5.50 -25.02 3.72
C GLY A 45 4.21 -24.35 4.19
N ALA A 46 3.17 -25.14 4.48
CA ALA A 46 1.85 -24.67 4.93
C ALA A 46 1.81 -24.17 6.39
N GLY A 47 2.94 -24.20 7.12
CA GLY A 47 3.03 -23.91 8.55
C GLY A 47 2.65 -22.47 8.95
N TRP A 48 2.67 -21.51 8.03
CA TRP A 48 2.17 -20.15 8.29
C TRP A 48 0.64 -20.04 8.29
N THR A 49 -0.05 -21.06 7.77
CA THR A 49 -1.51 -21.22 7.80
C THR A 49 -2.01 -22.23 8.85
N GLY A 50 -1.15 -22.65 9.79
CA GLY A 50 -1.44 -23.68 10.80
C GLY A 50 -2.69 -23.44 11.66
N PRO A 51 -3.08 -24.37 12.55
CA PRO A 51 -4.30 -24.27 13.38
C PRO A 51 -4.31 -23.06 14.34
N ASP A 52 -3.15 -22.48 14.67
CA ASP A 52 -3.00 -21.16 15.32
C ASP A 52 -3.02 -19.97 14.32
N SER A 53 -3.52 -20.24 13.10
CA SER A 53 -3.72 -19.24 12.05
C SER A 53 -4.41 -18.03 12.65
N PRO A 54 -4.06 -16.82 12.20
CA PRO A 54 -4.53 -15.57 12.79
C PRO A 54 -6.03 -15.30 12.57
N LYS A 55 -6.90 -16.31 12.47
CA LYS A 55 -8.36 -16.14 12.39
C LYS A 55 -8.89 -15.40 13.62
N ASP A 56 -8.41 -15.76 14.82
CA ASP A 56 -8.79 -15.08 16.07
C ASP A 56 -8.13 -13.70 16.22
N ARG A 57 -7.02 -13.46 15.51
CA ARG A 57 -6.31 -12.16 15.49
C ARG A 57 -6.63 -11.31 14.25
N MET A 58 -7.49 -11.81 13.35
CA MET A 58 -7.79 -11.16 12.08
C MET A 58 -8.38 -9.76 12.29
N PRO A 59 -9.33 -9.55 13.22
CA PRO A 59 -9.86 -8.21 13.49
C PRO A 59 -8.77 -7.25 13.97
N VAL A 60 -7.85 -7.73 14.82
CA VAL A 60 -6.74 -6.93 15.35
C VAL A 60 -5.72 -6.58 14.27
N LEU A 61 -5.41 -7.52 13.37
CA LEU A 61 -4.51 -7.30 12.25
C LEU A 61 -5.09 -6.30 11.24
N LEU A 62 -6.37 -6.44 10.89
CA LEU A 62 -7.08 -5.49 10.02
C LEU A 62 -7.11 -4.08 10.64
N LEU A 63 -7.35 -3.97 11.95
CA LEU A 63 -7.32 -2.68 12.63
C LEU A 63 -5.92 -2.05 12.61
N LYS A 64 -4.87 -2.84 12.88
CA LYS A 64 -3.48 -2.36 12.80
C LYS A 64 -3.12 -1.91 11.38
N GLU A 65 -3.51 -2.69 10.38
CA GLU A 65 -3.31 -2.34 8.97
C GLU A 65 -4.05 -1.04 8.60
N PHE A 66 -5.29 -0.88 9.06
CA PHE A 66 -6.06 0.34 8.85
C PHE A 66 -5.36 1.57 9.45
N VAL A 67 -4.82 1.47 10.67
CA VAL A 67 -4.04 2.55 11.28
C VAL A 67 -2.78 2.88 10.46
N MET A 68 -2.08 1.87 9.94
CA MET A 68 -0.95 2.09 9.05
C MET A 68 -1.38 2.75 7.73
N ASN A 69 -2.55 2.40 7.21
CA ASN A 69 -3.10 2.99 5.99
C ASN A 69 -3.56 4.43 6.20
N LEU A 70 -4.06 4.80 7.39
CA LEU A 70 -4.28 6.20 7.78
C LEU A 70 -2.97 6.98 7.78
N GLY A 71 -1.91 6.41 8.36
CA GLY A 71 -0.57 7.01 8.33
C GLY A 71 -0.09 7.25 6.89
N LYS A 72 -0.14 6.22 6.04
CA LYS A 72 0.24 6.33 4.62
C LYS A 72 -0.54 7.43 3.91
N ALA A 73 -1.87 7.44 4.03
CA ALA A 73 -2.71 8.45 3.41
C ALA A 73 -2.37 9.86 3.92
N TRP A 74 -2.16 10.03 5.22
CA TRP A 74 -1.73 11.32 5.77
C TRP A 74 -0.39 11.78 5.19
N PHE A 75 0.64 10.94 5.16
CA PHE A 75 1.93 11.32 4.58
C PHE A 75 1.83 11.63 3.08
N THR A 76 1.02 10.89 2.32
CA THR A 76 0.74 11.21 0.91
C THR A 76 0.08 12.58 0.78
N GLY A 77 -0.92 12.89 1.60
CA GLY A 77 -1.57 14.20 1.63
C GLY A 77 -0.62 15.35 2.02
N LEU A 78 0.28 15.11 2.97
CA LEU A 78 1.32 16.08 3.34
C LEU A 78 2.22 16.39 2.15
N LEU A 79 2.67 15.37 1.42
CA LEU A 79 3.52 15.55 0.25
C LEU A 79 2.80 16.26 -0.89
N LEU A 80 1.55 15.88 -1.17
CA LEU A 80 0.72 16.57 -2.17
C LEU A 80 0.61 18.07 -1.89
N ASN A 81 0.30 18.43 -0.64
CA ASN A 81 0.20 19.83 -0.22
C ASN A 81 1.55 20.55 -0.19
N LEU A 82 2.63 19.89 0.25
CA LEU A 82 3.98 20.47 0.22
C LEU A 82 4.43 20.76 -1.21
N THR A 83 4.09 19.89 -2.16
CA THR A 83 4.44 20.07 -3.57
C THR A 83 3.48 20.95 -4.36
N GLN A 84 2.39 21.40 -3.75
CA GLN A 84 1.34 22.21 -4.41
C GLN A 84 0.87 21.55 -5.71
N ALA A 85 0.56 20.25 -5.63
CA ALA A 85 0.08 19.48 -6.78
C ALA A 85 -1.35 19.88 -7.16
N HIS A 86 -1.51 20.95 -7.94
CA HIS A 86 -2.80 21.50 -8.34
C HIS A 86 -3.51 20.72 -9.46
N THR A 87 -2.81 19.77 -10.09
CA THR A 87 -3.37 18.95 -11.17
C THR A 87 -3.25 17.47 -10.85
N VAL A 88 -4.21 16.68 -11.35
CA VAL A 88 -4.21 15.21 -11.25
C VAL A 88 -2.91 14.61 -11.83
N SER A 89 -2.35 15.22 -12.88
CA SER A 89 -1.07 14.79 -13.47
C SER A 89 0.09 14.94 -12.49
N GLN A 90 0.18 16.07 -11.78
CA GLN A 90 1.21 16.28 -10.75
C GLN A 90 1.06 15.33 -9.57
N ALA A 91 -0.18 15.08 -9.13
CA ALA A 91 -0.47 14.12 -8.08
C ALA A 91 -0.05 12.69 -8.49
N ALA A 92 -0.32 12.30 -9.74
CA ALA A 92 0.11 11.03 -10.31
C ALA A 92 1.64 10.93 -10.38
N GLN A 93 2.32 11.98 -10.85
CA GLN A 93 3.78 12.06 -10.94
C GLN A 93 4.43 11.92 -9.56
N LEU A 94 3.91 12.62 -8.54
CA LEU A 94 4.37 12.49 -7.16
C LEU A 94 4.25 11.05 -6.67
N GLY A 95 3.07 10.44 -6.82
CA GLY A 95 2.85 9.04 -6.44
C GLY A 95 3.76 8.08 -7.20
N PHE A 96 4.05 8.37 -8.47
CA PHE A 96 4.93 7.58 -9.31
C PHE A 96 6.40 7.71 -8.90
N PHE A 97 6.85 8.90 -8.49
CA PHE A 97 8.19 9.08 -7.95
C PHE A 97 8.37 8.37 -6.60
N LEU A 98 7.35 8.38 -5.73
CA LEU A 98 7.38 7.60 -4.49
C LEU A 98 7.40 6.09 -4.78
N TYR A 99 6.65 5.65 -5.79
CA TYR A 99 6.64 4.27 -6.24
C TYR A 99 8.01 3.81 -6.74
N LEU A 100 8.57 4.51 -7.74
CA LEU A 100 9.85 4.14 -8.35
C LEU A 100 11.05 4.43 -7.45
N GLY A 101 11.01 5.48 -6.64
CA GLY A 101 12.13 5.90 -5.81
C GLY A 101 12.27 5.12 -4.51
N ILE A 102 11.16 4.62 -3.95
CA ILE A 102 11.15 3.99 -2.62
C ILE A 102 10.69 2.53 -2.70
N LEU A 103 9.51 2.28 -3.25
CA LEU A 103 8.90 0.94 -3.24
C LEU A 103 9.62 -0.03 -4.17
N VAL A 104 9.87 0.36 -5.42
CA VAL A 104 10.51 -0.52 -6.41
C VAL A 104 11.91 -0.97 -5.97
N PRO A 105 12.83 -0.09 -5.53
CA PRO A 105 14.14 -0.50 -5.03
C PRO A 105 14.05 -1.46 -3.85
N SER A 106 13.10 -1.24 -2.95
CA SER A 106 12.87 -2.11 -1.79
C SER A 106 12.44 -3.51 -2.22
N ILE A 107 11.49 -3.60 -3.15
CA ILE A 107 11.00 -4.88 -3.70
C ILE A 107 12.09 -5.61 -4.49
N VAL A 108 12.88 -4.90 -5.30
CA VAL A 108 14.00 -5.47 -6.06
C VAL A 108 15.09 -5.97 -5.12
N SER A 109 15.40 -5.21 -4.06
CA SER A 109 16.37 -5.63 -3.04
C SER A 109 15.95 -6.95 -2.38
N GLU A 110 14.69 -7.10 -1.97
CA GLU A 110 14.17 -8.36 -1.44
C GLU A 110 14.28 -9.52 -2.47
N ALA A 111 14.03 -9.24 -3.75
CA ALA A 111 14.15 -10.26 -4.80
C ALA A 111 15.61 -10.72 -4.98
N MET A 112 16.56 -9.78 -4.95
CA MET A 112 17.98 -10.05 -5.17
C MET A 112 18.66 -10.72 -3.96
N TRP A 113 18.45 -10.16 -2.77
CA TRP A 113 19.16 -10.58 -1.56
C TRP A 113 18.47 -11.71 -0.81
N GLU A 114 17.14 -11.69 -0.74
CA GLU A 114 16.37 -12.69 0.00
C GLU A 114 15.85 -13.83 -0.89
N LYS A 115 16.11 -13.76 -2.21
CA LYS A 115 15.65 -14.74 -3.23
C LYS A 115 14.16 -15.05 -3.13
N ARG A 116 13.35 -14.06 -2.75
CA ARG A 116 11.90 -14.26 -2.61
C ARG A 116 11.24 -14.61 -3.95
N PRO A 117 10.12 -15.37 -3.93
CA PRO A 117 9.43 -15.79 -5.15
C PRO A 117 9.06 -14.59 -6.05
N LEU A 118 9.43 -14.66 -7.33
CA LEU A 118 9.15 -13.58 -8.29
C LEU A 118 7.64 -13.29 -8.43
N ASP A 119 6.80 -14.30 -8.26
CA ASP A 119 5.34 -14.13 -8.30
C ASP A 119 4.85 -13.24 -7.15
N LEU A 120 5.45 -13.36 -5.94
CA LEU A 120 5.14 -12.49 -4.81
C LEU A 120 5.53 -11.04 -5.11
N GLN A 121 6.68 -10.83 -5.75
CA GLN A 121 7.18 -9.49 -6.07
C GLN A 121 6.33 -8.77 -7.10
N LYS A 122 5.77 -9.47 -8.09
CA LYS A 122 4.79 -8.89 -9.03
C LYS A 122 3.56 -8.34 -8.30
N PHE A 123 3.05 -9.06 -7.30
CA PHE A 123 1.92 -8.58 -6.50
C PHE A 123 2.28 -7.37 -5.66
N LYS A 124 3.47 -7.35 -5.05
CA LYS A 124 3.94 -6.18 -4.28
C LYS A 124 4.09 -4.95 -5.17
N LEU A 125 4.58 -5.12 -6.40
CA LEU A 125 4.68 -4.03 -7.38
C LEU A 125 3.29 -3.48 -7.73
N LEU A 126 2.34 -4.35 -8.09
CA LEU A 126 0.98 -3.93 -8.44
C LEU A 126 0.25 -3.25 -7.28
N SER A 127 0.30 -3.86 -6.09
CA SER A 127 -0.30 -3.30 -4.87
C SER A 127 0.38 -1.99 -4.47
N GLY A 128 1.70 -1.91 -4.61
CA GLY A 128 2.49 -0.70 -4.38
C GLY A 128 2.10 0.44 -5.31
N PHE A 129 1.95 0.17 -6.61
CA PHE A 129 1.53 1.16 -7.59
C PHE A 129 0.14 1.72 -7.27
N SER A 130 -0.80 0.84 -6.89
CA SER A 130 -2.13 1.26 -6.45
C SER A 130 -2.07 2.12 -5.19
N SER A 131 -1.30 1.68 -4.19
CA SER A 131 -1.20 2.36 -2.90
C SER A 131 -0.43 3.68 -2.93
N THR A 132 0.25 4.00 -4.03
CA THR A 132 0.94 5.28 -4.20
C THR A 132 0.31 6.13 -5.29
N VAL A 133 0.31 5.67 -6.54
CA VAL A 133 -0.11 6.47 -7.70
C VAL A 133 -1.61 6.71 -7.66
N LEU A 134 -2.39 5.64 -7.56
CA LEU A 134 -3.86 5.77 -7.52
C LEU A 134 -4.33 6.44 -6.23
N LEU A 135 -3.68 6.14 -5.10
CA LEU A 135 -3.95 6.82 -3.84
C LEU A 135 -3.73 8.34 -3.95
N SER A 136 -2.59 8.78 -4.51
CA SER A 136 -2.31 10.22 -4.69
C SER A 136 -3.36 10.89 -5.58
N CYS A 137 -3.74 10.26 -6.69
CA CYS A 137 -4.79 10.78 -7.56
C CYS A 137 -6.15 10.87 -6.86
N LEU A 138 -6.51 9.84 -6.08
CA LEU A 138 -7.76 9.77 -5.33
C LEU A 138 -7.82 10.85 -4.23
N MET A 139 -6.73 11.03 -3.50
CA MET A 139 -6.63 12.07 -2.48
C MET A 139 -6.70 13.48 -3.08
N HIS A 140 -6.08 13.70 -4.25
CA HIS A 140 -6.18 14.95 -4.96
C HIS A 140 -7.60 15.21 -5.47
N TRP A 141 -8.27 14.20 -6.04
CA TRP A 141 -9.66 14.32 -6.48
C TRP A 141 -10.63 14.66 -5.33
N TRP A 142 -10.36 14.18 -4.11
CA TRP A 142 -11.14 14.52 -2.92
C TRP A 142 -10.90 15.96 -2.40
N GLY A 143 -9.91 16.67 -2.93
CA GLY A 143 -9.60 18.06 -2.55
C GLY A 143 -8.42 18.21 -1.59
N THR A 144 -7.44 17.31 -1.66
CA THR A 144 -6.13 17.50 -1.01
C THR A 144 -5.09 17.90 -2.05
N ALA A 145 -4.53 19.10 -1.89
CA ALA A 145 -3.72 19.87 -2.85
C ALA A 145 -4.50 20.63 -3.93
#